data_AF-A0A7J6F4L8-F1
#
_entry.id   AF-A0A7J6F4L8-F1
#
_cell.length_a   1.000
_cell.length_b   1.000
_cell.length_c   1.000
_cell.angle_alpha   90.00
_cell.angle_beta   90.00
_cell.angle_gamma   90.00
#
_symmetry.space_group_name_H-M   'P 1'
#
loop_
_entity.id
_entity.type
_entity.pdbx_description
1 polymer ?
#
loop_
_entity_poly.entity_id
_entity_poly.type
_entity_poly.pdbx_seq_one_letter_code
_entity_poly.pdbx_strand_id
1 'polypeptide(L)'
;MADYNKNQLTTIMESKTPHPLQQIADTPTHKLLLKQWLKEEELILNRISLKETQIDSVRKEITMLYVFFFLFHSISLILLFDASSRGGPAGVLACRRSWIPSLCSLLFSLGLIWAVRYKSETESHLEKLLEREKEDCKLLGKCVEELKKKGIEFDLLKEVDALRRAKSLRVEAKAVKKWSAKDFVTLFFFSVSCFVLAITRVIL
;
A
#
# COMPACT_ATOMS: atom_id res chain seq x y z
N MET A 1 -77.29 -29.70 23.96
CA MET A 1 -75.97 -30.37 24.08
C MET A 1 -75.35 -30.31 22.69
N ALA A 2 -74.59 -29.26 22.39
CA ALA A 2 -73.13 -29.17 22.62
C ALA A 2 -72.39 -30.03 21.59
N ASP A 3 -71.99 -29.47 20.45
CA ASP A 3 -70.73 -28.74 20.16
C ASP A 3 -69.50 -29.64 20.01
N TYR A 4 -68.54 -29.15 19.20
CA TYR A 4 -67.22 -29.73 18.90
C TYR A 4 -67.22 -30.89 17.88
N ASN A 5 -66.51 -30.88 16.76
CA ASN A 5 -65.29 -30.17 16.43
C ASN A 5 -65.05 -30.23 14.91
N LYS A 6 -65.38 -29.15 14.18
CA LYS A 6 -65.12 -29.00 12.73
C LYS A 6 -63.74 -28.36 12.45
N ASN A 7 -62.86 -28.28 13.46
CA ASN A 7 -61.69 -27.40 13.45
C ASN A 7 -60.33 -28.10 13.69
N GLN A 8 -60.20 -29.40 13.43
CA GLN A 8 -58.97 -30.14 13.80
C GLN A 8 -58.20 -30.78 12.65
N LEU A 9 -58.28 -30.21 11.44
CA LEU A 9 -57.35 -30.55 10.36
C LEU A 9 -56.80 -29.32 9.62
N THR A 10 -56.76 -28.18 10.30
CA THR A 10 -55.83 -27.10 10.00
C THR A 10 -54.62 -27.30 10.91
N THR A 11 -53.42 -26.97 10.41
CA THR A 11 -52.15 -26.88 11.18
C THR A 11 -51.23 -28.11 11.15
N ILE A 12 -50.89 -28.62 9.97
CA ILE A 12 -49.48 -29.00 9.68
C ILE A 12 -49.17 -28.60 8.23
N MET A 13 -49.40 -27.32 7.88
CA MET A 13 -48.58 -26.74 6.83
C MET A 13 -47.24 -26.47 7.51
N GLU A 14 -46.28 -27.36 7.29
CA GLU A 14 -44.88 -27.10 7.55
C GLU A 14 -44.54 -25.81 6.82
N SER A 15 -44.55 -24.69 7.55
CA SER A 15 -44.22 -23.39 7.02
C SER A 15 -42.75 -23.46 6.63
N LYS A 16 -42.51 -23.79 5.37
CA LYS A 16 -41.19 -23.78 4.74
C LYS A 16 -40.61 -22.41 5.06
N THR A 17 -39.64 -22.39 5.98
CA THR A 17 -39.05 -21.16 6.50
C THR A 17 -38.66 -20.32 5.29
N PRO A 18 -39.29 -19.17 5.04
CA PRO A 18 -39.08 -18.45 3.80
C PRO A 18 -37.61 -18.11 3.70
N HIS A 19 -37.04 -18.30 2.51
CA HIS A 19 -35.61 -18.16 2.29
C HIS A 19 -35.16 -16.78 2.79
N PRO A 20 -34.02 -16.65 3.51
CA PRO A 20 -33.61 -15.40 4.15
C PRO A 20 -33.59 -14.17 3.22
N LEU A 21 -33.29 -14.39 1.93
CA LEU A 21 -33.35 -13.36 0.88
C LEU A 21 -34.77 -12.83 0.59
N GLN A 22 -35.80 -13.67 0.74
CA GLN A 22 -37.20 -13.31 0.58
C GLN A 22 -37.70 -12.49 1.78
N GLN A 23 -37.27 -12.86 2.99
CA GLN A 23 -37.47 -12.08 4.21
C GLN A 23 -36.79 -10.69 4.17
N ILE A 24 -35.61 -10.59 3.58
CA ILE A 24 -34.93 -9.30 3.35
C ILE A 24 -35.68 -8.46 2.31
N ALA A 25 -36.31 -9.08 1.30
CA ALA A 25 -37.11 -8.38 0.31
C ALA A 25 -38.37 -7.74 0.91
N ASP A 26 -38.91 -8.35 1.97
CA ASP A 26 -40.10 -7.87 2.68
C ASP A 26 -39.80 -6.73 3.67
N THR A 27 -38.52 -6.50 4.00
CA THR A 27 -38.10 -5.40 4.90
C THR A 27 -37.31 -4.31 4.16
N PRO A 28 -37.90 -3.11 3.93
CA PRO A 28 -37.28 -2.08 3.08
C PRO A 28 -35.93 -1.57 3.59
N THR A 29 -35.73 -1.56 4.91
CA THR A 29 -34.49 -1.15 5.59
C THR A 29 -33.32 -2.09 5.33
N HIS A 30 -33.52 -3.40 5.44
CA HIS A 30 -32.48 -4.41 5.18
C HIS A 30 -32.07 -4.44 3.70
N LYS A 31 -33.03 -4.26 2.80
CA LYS A 31 -32.79 -4.16 1.36
C LYS A 31 -31.97 -2.90 1.01
N LEU A 32 -32.26 -1.76 1.64
CA LEU A 32 -31.52 -0.52 1.42
C LEU A 32 -30.09 -0.63 1.97
N LEU A 33 -29.92 -1.18 3.18
CA LEU A 33 -28.61 -1.39 3.79
C LEU A 33 -27.73 -2.32 2.93
N LEU A 34 -28.30 -3.43 2.45
CA LEU A 34 -27.59 -4.34 1.56
C LEU A 34 -27.12 -3.64 0.28
N LYS A 35 -28.00 -2.84 -0.36
CA LYS A 35 -27.61 -2.05 -1.54
C LYS A 35 -26.51 -1.03 -1.23
N GLN A 36 -26.61 -0.36 -0.09
CA GLN A 36 -25.61 0.61 0.36
C GLN A 36 -24.26 -0.06 0.62
N TRP A 37 -24.24 -1.21 1.28
CA TRP A 37 -23.00 -1.95 1.57
C TRP A 37 -22.37 -2.55 0.32
N LEU A 38 -23.17 -3.09 -0.61
CA LEU A 38 -22.66 -3.52 -1.91
C LEU A 38 -22.06 -2.34 -2.70
N LYS A 39 -22.66 -1.14 -2.59
CA LYS A 39 -22.09 0.05 -3.23
C LYS A 39 -20.80 0.51 -2.55
N GLU A 40 -20.75 0.50 -1.21
CA GLU A 40 -19.54 0.84 -0.46
C GLU A 40 -18.41 -0.17 -0.74
N GLU A 41 -18.72 -1.45 -0.88
CA GLU A 41 -17.77 -2.50 -1.27
C GLU A 41 -17.16 -2.20 -2.65
N GLU A 42 -17.97 -1.86 -3.65
CA GLU A 42 -17.48 -1.44 -4.97
C GLU A 42 -16.57 -0.20 -4.89
N LEU A 43 -16.95 0.79 -4.07
CA LEU A 43 -16.14 1.99 -3.86
C LEU A 43 -14.81 1.69 -3.16
N ILE A 44 -14.80 0.79 -2.17
CA ILE A 44 -13.57 0.34 -1.50
C ILE A 44 -12.67 -0.40 -2.50
N LEU A 45 -13.22 -1.31 -3.31
CA LEU A 45 -12.45 -2.05 -4.31
C LEU A 45 -11.79 -1.11 -5.34
N ASN A 46 -12.51 -0.09 -5.80
CA ASN A 46 -11.93 0.94 -6.69
C ASN A 46 -10.81 1.75 -6.03
N ARG A 47 -10.93 2.05 -4.72
CA ARG A 47 -9.85 2.71 -3.96
C ARG A 47 -8.63 1.81 -3.79
N ILE A 48 -8.85 0.52 -3.51
CA ILE A 48 -7.79 -0.49 -3.43
C ILE A 48 -7.04 -0.59 -4.76
N SER A 49 -7.74 -0.73 -5.89
CA SER A 49 -7.10 -0.81 -7.20
C SER A 49 -6.30 0.45 -7.54
N LEU A 50 -6.83 1.63 -7.19
CA LEU A 50 -6.11 2.89 -7.36
C LEU A 50 -4.84 2.94 -6.50
N LYS A 51 -4.90 2.49 -5.24
CA LYS A 51 -3.71 2.44 -4.37
C LYS A 51 -2.67 1.44 -4.85
N GLU A 52 -3.09 0.28 -5.36
CA GLU A 52 -2.17 -0.72 -5.92
C GLU A 52 -1.42 -0.15 -7.13
N THR A 53 -2.14 0.47 -8.07
CA THR A 53 -1.51 1.14 -9.22
C THR A 53 -0.58 2.29 -8.81
N GLN A 54 -0.93 3.05 -7.77
CA GLN A 54 -0.05 4.07 -7.20
C GLN A 54 1.23 3.48 -6.60
N ILE A 55 1.12 2.39 -5.85
CA ILE A 55 2.28 1.67 -5.28
C ILE A 55 3.19 1.18 -6.40
N ASP A 56 2.62 0.56 -7.43
CA ASP A 56 3.39 0.07 -8.58
C ASP A 56 4.09 1.21 -9.33
N SER A 57 3.45 2.37 -9.45
CA SER A 57 4.07 3.57 -10.01
C SER A 57 5.26 4.03 -9.18
N VAL A 58 5.11 4.13 -7.85
CA VAL A 58 6.21 4.52 -6.95
C VAL A 58 7.37 3.53 -7.02
N ARG A 59 7.09 2.22 -7.10
CA ARG A 59 8.12 1.18 -7.26
C ARG A 59 8.91 1.34 -8.57
N LYS A 60 8.23 1.67 -9.66
CA LYS A 60 8.88 1.98 -10.95
C LYS A 60 9.78 3.20 -10.82
N GLU A 61 9.32 4.27 -10.19
CA GLU A 61 10.12 5.47 -9.94
C GLU A 61 11.36 5.18 -9.08
N ILE A 62 11.22 4.39 -8.02
CA ILE A 62 12.35 3.94 -7.18
C ILE A 62 13.37 3.17 -8.04
N THR A 63 12.89 2.27 -8.89
CA THR A 63 13.75 1.50 -9.80
C THR A 63 14.49 2.43 -10.77
N MET A 64 13.81 3.43 -11.32
CA MET A 64 14.45 4.44 -12.18
C MET A 64 15.52 5.25 -11.43
N LEU A 65 15.30 5.61 -10.16
CA LEU A 65 16.31 6.28 -9.34
C LEU A 65 17.57 5.40 -9.16
N TYR A 66 17.40 4.08 -9.00
CA TYR A 66 18.53 3.15 -8.96
C TYR A 66 19.29 3.12 -10.28
N VAL A 67 18.58 3.06 -11.40
CA VAL A 67 19.18 3.10 -12.73
C VAL A 67 19.95 4.40 -12.93
N PHE A 68 19.37 5.55 -12.59
CA PHE A 68 20.06 6.84 -12.69
C PHE A 68 21.30 6.94 -11.81
N PHE A 69 21.27 6.35 -10.61
CA PHE A 69 22.44 6.27 -9.74
C PHE A 69 23.62 5.58 -10.45
N PHE A 70 23.38 4.37 -10.94
CA PHE A 70 24.44 3.59 -11.59
C PHE A 70 24.89 4.21 -12.92
N LEU A 71 23.96 4.71 -13.73
CA LEU A 71 24.29 5.37 -14.99
C LEU A 71 25.15 6.60 -14.78
N PHE A 72 24.79 7.47 -13.84
CA PHE A 72 25.56 8.68 -13.54
C PHE A 72 26.98 8.35 -13.09
N HIS A 73 27.14 7.41 -12.14
CA HIS A 73 28.46 7.05 -11.64
C HIS A 73 29.30 6.34 -12.71
N SER A 74 28.69 5.48 -13.53
CA SER A 74 29.39 4.82 -14.64
C SER A 74 29.89 5.82 -15.67
N ILE A 75 29.03 6.75 -16.12
CA ILE A 75 29.39 7.79 -17.08
C ILE A 75 30.47 8.70 -16.50
N SER A 76 30.33 9.10 -15.23
CA SER A 76 31.30 9.96 -14.56
C SER A 76 32.69 9.30 -14.47
N LEU A 77 32.76 8.01 -14.11
CA LEU A 77 34.02 7.28 -14.07
C LEU A 77 34.64 7.08 -15.45
N ILE A 78 33.83 6.78 -16.49
CA ILE A 78 34.32 6.65 -17.87
C ILE A 78 34.90 7.97 -18.35
N LEU A 79 34.19 9.08 -18.17
CA LEU A 79 34.67 10.41 -18.56
C LEU A 79 35.94 10.81 -17.80
N LEU A 80 36.02 10.48 -16.51
CA LEU A 80 37.18 10.76 -15.69
C LEU A 80 38.40 9.95 -16.13
N PHE A 81 38.21 8.65 -16.42
CA PHE A 81 39.25 7.77 -16.90
C PHE A 81 39.78 8.20 -18.27
N ASP A 82 38.86 8.51 -19.21
CA ASP A 82 39.22 9.02 -20.53
C ASP A 82 40.01 10.34 -20.43
N ALA A 83 39.55 11.28 -19.59
CA ALA A 83 40.25 12.54 -19.35
C ALA A 83 41.65 12.36 -18.72
N SER A 84 41.79 11.42 -17.78
CA SER A 84 43.09 11.09 -17.15
C SER A 84 44.06 10.42 -18.14
N SER A 85 43.56 9.52 -18.99
CA SER A 85 44.38 8.77 -19.96
C SER A 85 44.99 9.64 -21.08
N ARG A 86 44.38 10.78 -21.41
CA ARG A 86 44.85 11.73 -22.44
C ARG A 86 45.92 12.72 -21.92
N GLY A 87 46.50 12.47 -20.73
CA GLY A 87 47.30 13.42 -19.96
C GLY A 87 48.63 13.87 -20.59
N GLY A 88 48.62 15.01 -21.29
CA GLY A 88 49.74 15.96 -21.44
C GLY A 88 49.68 17.09 -20.37
N PRO A 89 50.26 18.29 -20.56
CA PRO A 89 50.34 19.36 -19.53
C PRO A 89 49.01 19.79 -18.86
N ALA A 90 47.86 19.37 -19.39
CA ALA A 90 46.54 19.48 -18.76
C ALA A 90 46.36 18.63 -17.47
N GLY A 91 47.16 17.57 -17.28
CA GLY A 91 47.08 16.72 -16.07
C GLY A 91 47.43 17.47 -14.76
N VAL A 92 48.34 18.45 -14.82
CA VAL A 92 48.72 19.27 -13.66
C VAL A 92 47.57 20.18 -13.20
N LEU A 93 46.74 20.66 -14.14
CA LEU A 93 45.51 21.42 -13.85
C LEU A 93 44.38 20.51 -13.32
N ALA A 94 44.32 19.25 -13.77
CA ALA A 94 43.33 18.27 -13.32
C ALA A 94 43.52 17.91 -11.83
N CYS A 95 44.76 17.67 -11.37
CA CYS A 95 45.03 17.40 -9.94
C CYS A 95 44.66 18.60 -9.04
N ARG A 96 44.80 19.84 -9.52
CA ARG A 96 44.45 21.07 -8.77
C ARG A 96 42.93 21.30 -8.65
N ARG A 97 42.14 20.71 -9.54
CA ARG A 97 40.66 20.85 -9.59
C ARG A 97 39.93 19.53 -9.31
N SER A 98 40.65 18.54 -8.77
CA SER A 98 40.20 17.20 -8.40
C SER A 98 39.03 17.16 -7.42
N TRP A 99 38.79 18.25 -6.68
CA TRP A 99 37.65 18.36 -5.78
C TRP A 99 36.31 18.49 -6.53
N ILE A 100 36.28 19.03 -7.76
CA ILE A 100 35.01 19.29 -8.47
C ILE A 100 34.30 17.99 -8.87
N PRO A 101 34.94 17.01 -9.53
CA PRO A 101 34.30 15.72 -9.81
C PRO A 101 33.84 15.01 -8.54
N SER A 102 34.66 15.08 -7.47
CA SER A 102 34.33 14.45 -6.19
C SER A 102 33.13 15.10 -5.50
N LEU A 103 33.04 16.44 -5.50
CA LEU A 103 31.92 17.17 -4.89
C LEU A 103 30.64 16.97 -5.71
N CYS A 104 30.73 17.03 -7.04
CA CYS A 104 29.59 16.76 -7.91
C CYS A 104 29.04 15.35 -7.71
N SER A 105 29.94 14.34 -7.68
CA SER A 105 29.57 12.97 -7.40
C SER A 105 28.92 12.81 -6.03
N LEU A 106 29.48 13.42 -4.99
CA LEU A 106 28.94 13.36 -3.63
C LEU A 106 27.54 13.99 -3.55
N LEU A 107 27.35 15.19 -4.08
CA LEU A 107 26.06 15.89 -4.05
C LEU A 107 24.98 15.13 -4.82
N PHE A 108 25.32 14.59 -5.99
CA PHE A 108 24.40 13.80 -6.78
C PHE A 108 24.01 12.48 -6.08
N SER A 109 24.99 11.77 -5.50
CA SER A 109 24.73 10.59 -4.67
C SER A 109 23.80 10.90 -3.49
N LEU A 110 24.06 11.97 -2.74
CA LEU A 110 23.22 12.35 -1.60
C LEU A 110 21.79 12.68 -2.04
N GLY A 111 21.63 13.39 -3.16
CA GLY A 111 20.32 13.70 -3.74
C GLY A 111 19.54 12.45 -4.11
N LEU A 112 20.18 11.48 -4.77
CA LEU A 112 19.55 10.22 -5.14
C LEU A 112 19.23 9.33 -3.93
N ILE A 113 20.14 9.21 -2.98
CA ILE A 113 19.91 8.47 -1.74
C ILE A 113 18.71 9.05 -0.98
N TRP A 114 18.65 10.38 -0.87
CA TRP A 114 17.53 11.07 -0.25
C TRP A 114 16.21 10.83 -1.00
N ALA A 115 16.22 10.91 -2.34
CA ALA A 115 15.04 10.64 -3.16
C ALA A 115 14.53 9.19 -3.02
N VAL A 116 15.44 8.22 -3.03
CA VAL A 116 15.14 6.80 -2.79
C VAL A 116 14.52 6.60 -1.42
N ARG A 117 15.10 7.21 -0.37
CA ARG A 117 14.59 7.15 1.00
C ARG A 117 13.17 7.70 1.07
N TYR A 118 12.96 8.90 0.53
CA TYR A 118 11.66 9.57 0.52
C TYR A 118 10.59 8.74 -0.21
N LYS A 119 10.90 8.24 -1.41
CA LYS A 119 9.98 7.40 -2.18
C LYS A 119 9.71 6.06 -1.49
N SER A 120 10.70 5.45 -0.86
CA SER A 120 10.53 4.22 -0.08
C SER A 120 9.64 4.42 1.15
N GLU A 121 9.73 5.57 1.83
CA GLU A 121 8.82 5.89 2.93
C GLU A 121 7.39 6.13 2.44
N THR A 122 7.25 6.80 1.29
CA THR A 122 5.96 7.01 0.62
C THR A 122 5.30 5.68 0.24
N GLU A 123 6.07 4.76 -0.36
CA GLU A 123 5.63 3.39 -0.65
C GLU A 123 5.12 2.69 0.61
N SER A 124 5.92 2.70 1.70
CA SER A 124 5.52 2.06 2.96
C SER A 124 4.26 2.67 3.56
N HIS A 125 4.08 3.98 3.42
CA HIS A 125 2.87 4.66 3.86
C HIS A 125 1.65 4.22 3.05
N LEU A 126 1.79 4.14 1.72
CA LEU A 126 0.73 3.67 0.82
C LEU A 126 0.37 2.20 1.08
N GLU A 127 1.35 1.32 1.28
CA GLU A 127 1.14 -0.09 1.65
C GLU A 127 0.31 -0.21 2.95
N LYS A 128 0.62 0.61 3.96
CA LYS A 128 -0.17 0.64 5.21
C LYS A 128 -1.59 1.14 4.99
N LEU A 129 -1.81 2.10 4.09
CA LEU A 129 -3.16 2.55 3.76
C LEU A 129 -3.93 1.48 2.99
N LEU A 130 -3.27 0.80 2.05
CA LEU A 130 -3.84 -0.30 1.28
C LEU A 130 -4.28 -1.44 2.20
N GLU A 131 -3.43 -1.85 3.14
CA GLU A 131 -3.74 -2.93 4.08
C GLU A 131 -4.99 -2.60 4.91
N ARG A 132 -5.09 -1.36 5.40
CA ARG A 132 -6.28 -0.89 6.12
C ARG A 132 -7.55 -0.96 5.26
N GLU A 133 -7.47 -0.52 3.99
CA GLU A 133 -8.63 -0.59 3.09
C GLU A 133 -9.01 -2.03 2.74
N LYS A 134 -8.03 -2.94 2.56
CA LYS A 134 -8.28 -4.37 2.32
C LYS A 134 -8.96 -5.03 3.52
N GLU A 135 -8.52 -4.71 4.73
CA GLU A 135 -9.16 -5.18 5.95
C GLU A 135 -10.58 -4.63 6.11
N ASP A 136 -10.80 -3.33 5.87
CA ASP A 136 -12.13 -2.71 5.88
C ASP A 136 -13.07 -3.39 4.86
N CYS A 137 -12.57 -3.67 3.66
CA CYS A 137 -13.30 -4.44 2.64
C CYS A 137 -13.67 -5.83 3.14
N LYS A 138 -12.74 -6.54 3.78
CA LYS A 138 -12.95 -7.88 4.33
C LYS A 138 -13.99 -7.89 5.46
N LEU A 139 -13.97 -6.88 6.33
CA LEU A 139 -14.96 -6.74 7.40
C LEU A 139 -16.35 -6.45 6.83
N LEU A 140 -16.44 -5.54 5.85
CA LEU A 140 -17.70 -5.23 5.17
C LEU A 140 -18.26 -6.47 4.46
N GLY A 141 -17.43 -7.22 3.74
CA GLY A 141 -17.83 -8.45 3.07
C GLY A 141 -18.39 -9.49 4.04
N LYS A 142 -17.77 -9.68 5.21
CA LYS A 142 -18.31 -10.55 6.27
C LYS A 142 -19.67 -10.09 6.78
N CYS A 143 -19.85 -8.78 7.02
CA CYS A 143 -21.15 -8.24 7.44
C CYS A 143 -22.22 -8.41 6.35
N VAL A 144 -21.86 -8.25 5.07
CA VAL A 144 -22.77 -8.51 3.95
C VAL A 144 -23.18 -9.99 3.89
N GLU A 145 -22.23 -10.92 4.10
CA GLU A 145 -22.53 -12.35 4.18
C GLU A 145 -23.42 -12.71 5.37
N GLU A 146 -23.15 -12.13 6.55
CA GLU A 146 -23.95 -12.35 7.75
C GLU A 146 -25.36 -11.77 7.59
N LEU A 147 -25.51 -10.59 7.00
CA LEU A 147 -26.81 -10.02 6.66
C LEU A 147 -27.58 -10.93 5.70
N LYS A 148 -26.92 -11.48 4.67
CA LYS A 148 -27.53 -12.42 3.73
C LYS A 148 -27.95 -13.74 4.39
N LYS A 149 -27.23 -14.20 5.42
CA LYS A 149 -27.53 -15.44 6.16
C LYS A 149 -28.62 -15.26 7.22
N LYS A 150 -28.54 -14.20 8.03
CA LYS A 150 -29.44 -13.93 9.18
C LYS A 150 -30.74 -13.24 8.78
N GLY A 151 -30.77 -12.50 7.67
CA GLY A 151 -31.99 -11.85 7.18
C GLY A 151 -32.60 -10.89 8.19
N ILE A 152 -33.82 -11.16 8.65
CA ILE A 152 -34.57 -10.33 9.61
C ILE A 152 -34.02 -10.40 11.04
N GLU A 153 -33.28 -11.47 11.39
CA GLU A 153 -32.65 -11.61 12.71
C GLU A 153 -31.38 -10.77 12.87
N PHE A 154 -30.99 -10.05 11.82
CA PHE A 154 -29.83 -9.18 11.84
C PHE A 154 -30.12 -7.90 12.64
N ASP A 155 -29.53 -7.78 13.82
CA ASP A 155 -29.61 -6.55 14.62
C ASP A 155 -28.75 -5.44 14.01
N LEU A 156 -29.38 -4.68 13.11
CA LEU A 156 -28.84 -3.52 12.41
C LEU A 156 -28.08 -2.58 13.35
N LEU A 157 -28.64 -2.24 14.51
CA LEU A 157 -28.09 -1.22 15.40
C LEU A 157 -26.83 -1.73 16.09
N LYS A 158 -26.85 -2.98 16.55
CA LYS A 158 -25.73 -3.57 17.27
C LYS A 158 -24.55 -3.88 16.36
N GLU A 159 -24.79 -4.45 15.17
CA GLU A 159 -23.71 -4.85 14.27
C GLU A 159 -23.12 -3.66 13.49
N VAL A 160 -23.93 -2.69 13.06
CA VAL A 160 -23.42 -1.44 12.44
C VAL A 160 -22.60 -0.63 13.44
N ASP A 161 -23.05 -0.53 14.69
CA ASP A 161 -22.31 0.21 15.73
C ASP A 161 -21.04 -0.52 16.15
N ALA A 162 -21.05 -1.86 16.18
CA ALA A 162 -19.84 -2.65 16.37
C ALA A 162 -18.83 -2.43 15.23
N LEU A 163 -19.27 -2.39 13.97
CA LEU A 163 -18.41 -2.11 12.81
C LEU A 163 -17.87 -0.68 12.86
N ARG A 164 -18.70 0.30 13.23
CA ARG A 164 -18.27 1.69 13.41
C ARG A 164 -17.25 1.84 14.54
N ARG A 165 -17.45 1.16 15.68
CA ARG A 165 -16.48 1.13 16.79
C ARG A 165 -15.19 0.42 16.44
N ALA A 166 -15.27 -0.69 15.70
CA ALA A 166 -14.09 -1.39 15.21
C ALA A 166 -13.25 -0.49 14.28
N LYS A 167 -13.91 0.34 13.46
CA LYS A 167 -13.26 1.34 12.61
C LYS A 167 -12.64 2.49 13.41
N SER A 168 -13.30 2.97 14.48
CA SER A 168 -12.79 4.08 15.31
C SER A 168 -11.61 3.70 16.21
N LEU A 169 -11.57 2.46 16.71
CA LEU A 169 -10.52 1.98 17.61
C LEU A 169 -9.18 1.64 16.91
N ARG A 170 -9.14 1.64 15.58
CA ARG A 170 -7.97 1.26 14.78
C ARG A 170 -6.95 2.38 14.56
N VAL A 171 -7.20 3.56 15.11
CA VAL A 171 -6.22 4.63 15.18
C VAL A 171 -5.26 4.30 16.33
N GLU A 172 -4.01 4.00 15.99
CA GLU A 172 -2.87 3.78 16.91
C GLU A 172 -2.61 2.35 17.41
N ALA A 173 -1.90 1.57 16.58
CA ALA A 173 -0.87 0.68 17.10
C ALA A 173 0.41 0.90 16.28
N LYS A 174 1.20 1.91 16.65
CA LYS A 174 2.46 2.23 15.99
C LYS A 174 3.54 1.27 16.52
N ALA A 175 3.71 0.14 15.83
CA ALA A 175 4.80 -0.80 16.14
C ALA A 175 6.17 -0.10 16.00
N VAL A 176 7.05 -0.34 16.98
CA VAL A 176 8.41 0.23 17.04
C VAL A 176 9.23 -0.28 15.85
N LYS A 177 9.84 0.66 15.11
CA LYS A 177 10.57 0.39 13.86
C LYS A 177 11.87 -0.35 14.16
N LYS A 178 11.85 -1.69 14.04
CA LYS A 178 13.06 -2.50 13.87
C LYS A 178 13.66 -2.19 12.49
N TRP A 179 14.98 -2.36 12.35
CA TRP A 179 15.70 -2.07 11.10
C TRP A 179 14.98 -2.66 9.89
N SER A 180 14.64 -1.81 8.93
CA SER A 180 13.89 -2.23 7.74
C SER A 180 14.85 -2.65 6.63
N ALA A 181 14.46 -3.58 5.75
CA ALA A 181 15.19 -3.89 4.52
C ALA A 181 15.54 -2.62 3.70
N LYS A 182 14.70 -1.59 3.81
CA LYS A 182 14.89 -0.26 3.18
C LYS A 182 16.13 0.49 3.71
N ASP A 183 16.52 0.26 4.97
CA ASP A 183 17.73 0.85 5.55
C ASP A 183 18.99 0.20 4.96
N PHE A 184 18.98 -1.12 4.72
CA PHE A 184 20.07 -1.84 4.06
C PHE A 184 20.29 -1.36 2.62
N VAL A 185 19.22 -1.13 1.86
CA VAL A 185 19.32 -0.60 0.49
C VAL A 185 20.04 0.74 0.47
N THR A 186 19.75 1.62 1.42
CA THR A 186 20.43 2.91 1.49
C THR A 186 21.88 2.79 1.93
N LEU A 187 22.19 1.90 2.88
CA LEU A 187 23.58 1.64 3.27
C LEU A 187 24.38 1.11 2.08
N PHE A 188 23.78 0.27 1.23
CA PHE A 188 24.39 -0.20 0.00
C PHE A 188 24.71 0.97 -0.95
N PHE A 189 23.74 1.84 -1.26
CA PHE A 189 23.99 3.01 -2.12
C PHE A 189 25.06 3.93 -1.54
N PHE A 190 25.01 4.19 -0.23
CA PHE A 190 26.02 4.97 0.46
C PHE A 190 27.43 4.35 0.33
N SER A 191 27.54 3.04 0.53
CA SER A 191 28.80 2.30 0.36
C SER A 191 29.33 2.40 -1.07
N VAL A 192 28.45 2.25 -2.08
CA VAL A 192 28.84 2.38 -3.50
C VAL A 192 29.30 3.81 -3.80
N SER A 193 28.61 4.84 -3.28
CA SER A 193 29.05 6.24 -3.41
C SER A 193 30.44 6.46 -2.82
N CYS A 194 30.71 5.95 -1.62
CA CYS A 194 32.04 6.03 -1.00
C CYS A 194 33.10 5.32 -1.85
N PHE A 195 32.77 4.15 -2.40
CA PHE A 195 33.67 3.40 -3.27
C PHE A 195 33.98 4.16 -4.57
N VAL A 196 32.98 4.75 -5.22
CA VAL A 196 33.17 5.58 -6.42
C VAL A 196 34.04 6.80 -6.12
N LEU A 197 33.89 7.42 -4.94
CA LEU A 197 34.76 8.52 -4.53
C LEU A 197 36.20 8.06 -4.33
N ALA A 198 36.42 6.87 -3.75
CA ALA A 198 37.76 6.30 -3.62
C ALA A 198 38.40 6.04 -4.99
N ILE A 199 37.67 5.44 -5.93
CA ILE A 199 38.14 5.25 -7.32
C ILE A 199 38.44 6.59 -7.99
N THR A 200 37.54 7.57 -7.86
CA THR A 200 37.71 8.92 -8.41
C THR A 200 39.03 9.54 -7.94
N ARG A 201 39.43 9.30 -6.68
CA ARG A 201 40.70 9.76 -6.11
C ARG A 201 41.92 8.97 -6.56
N VAL A 202 41.76 7.73 -7.01
CA VAL A 202 42.83 6.92 -7.60
C VAL A 202 43.08 7.30 -9.06
N ILE A 203 42.05 7.70 -9.79
CA ILE A 203 42.13 8.10 -11.21
C ILE A 203 42.73 9.51 -11.40
N LEU A 204 42.48 10.42 -10.45
CA LEU A 204 42.95 11.82 -10.44
C LEU A 204 44.29 12.00 -9.73
#